data_AF-A0A957K7H6-F1
#
_entry.id   AF-A0A957K7H6-F1
#
_cell.length_a   1.000
_cell.length_b   1.000
_cell.length_c   1.000
_cell.angle_alpha   90.00
_cell.angle_beta   90.00
_cell.angle_gamma   90.00
#
_symmetry.space_group_name_H-M   'P 1'
#
loop_
_entity.id
_entity.type
_entity.pdbx_description
1 polymer ?
#
loop_
_entity_poly.entity_id
_entity_poly.type
_entity_poly.pdbx_seq_one_letter_code
_entity_poly.pdbx_strand_id
1 'polypeptide(L)'
;YRQWFGLHVVITIVAALYAVYQLYFERLSLYSIWFVVAAINSVTAGTWGAGESYFATAIAASLILTGLAFSQLLNWLATRDSARPLGSYAAALTLIPLLFLFQANRLFHMPTHTPFLANVAEALGRPSATVVPPQTSCSAPRPPAPIPYVDAIGFSLIGHLPTEADTAAGQQIAALIAEGDTAAFSEEAGFNFYLGRDIVTNPTQLRNLHLAGQVDLTEMLRMLDEQAFDTVVFRAQFYPPEVLSMIGQRYETTDLVQMNGFVYCILRPSAESESP
;
A
#
# COMPACT_ATOMS: atom_id res chain seq x y z
N TYR A 1 10.31 6.40 -6.47
CA TYR A 1 11.22 5.23 -6.46
C TYR A 1 12.13 5.10 -5.24
N ARG A 2 12.41 6.17 -4.46
CA ARG A 2 13.25 6.09 -3.25
C ARG A 2 12.77 5.04 -2.23
N GLN A 3 11.45 4.87 -2.11
CA GLN A 3 10.85 3.88 -1.21
C GLN A 3 11.20 2.45 -1.63
N TRP A 4 10.94 2.04 -2.88
CA TRP A 4 11.33 0.72 -3.40
C TRP A 4 12.81 0.43 -3.16
N PHE A 5 13.69 1.32 -3.61
CA PHE A 5 15.14 1.10 -3.46
C PHE A 5 15.56 1.07 -1.99
N GLY A 6 14.97 1.91 -1.14
CA GLY A 6 15.24 1.90 0.29
C GLY A 6 14.82 0.61 0.98
N LEU A 7 13.63 0.11 0.66
CA LEU A 7 13.07 -1.12 1.23
C LEU A 7 13.80 -2.37 0.74
N HIS A 8 14.19 -2.40 -0.54
CA HIS A 8 14.70 -3.60 -1.23
C HIS A 8 16.17 -3.51 -1.64
N VAL A 9 16.96 -2.71 -0.92
CA VAL A 9 18.32 -2.29 -1.32
C VAL A 9 19.27 -3.46 -1.60
N VAL A 10 19.31 -4.48 -0.74
CA VAL A 10 20.28 -5.58 -0.86
C VAL A 10 19.96 -6.41 -2.10
N ILE A 11 18.72 -6.86 -2.20
CA ILE A 11 18.29 -7.71 -3.31
C ILE A 11 18.36 -6.96 -4.64
N THR A 12 18.07 -5.67 -4.65
CA THR A 12 18.14 -4.84 -5.87
C THR A 12 19.58 -4.64 -6.32
N ILE A 13 20.49 -4.31 -5.40
CA ILE A 13 21.92 -4.11 -5.74
C ILE A 13 22.54 -5.42 -6.21
N VAL A 14 22.32 -6.53 -5.49
CA VAL A 14 22.90 -7.83 -5.87
C VAL A 14 22.36 -8.27 -7.22
N ALA A 15 21.06 -8.15 -7.47
CA ALA A 15 20.46 -8.47 -8.76
C ALA A 15 21.02 -7.61 -9.91
N ALA A 16 21.19 -6.30 -9.69
CA ALA A 16 21.76 -5.40 -10.69
C ALA A 16 23.23 -5.75 -10.99
N LEU A 17 24.04 -5.98 -9.96
CA LEU A 17 25.43 -6.40 -10.11
C LEU A 17 25.54 -7.74 -10.85
N TYR A 18 24.66 -8.70 -10.54
CA TYR A 18 24.65 -10.00 -11.19
C TYR A 18 24.19 -9.93 -12.65
N ALA A 19 23.21 -9.09 -12.97
CA ALA A 19 22.81 -8.83 -14.35
C ALA A 19 23.94 -8.17 -15.15
N VAL A 20 24.67 -7.22 -14.56
CA VAL A 20 25.87 -6.62 -15.18
C VAL A 20 26.97 -7.66 -15.35
N TYR A 21 27.22 -8.51 -14.36
CA TYR A 21 28.18 -9.60 -14.47
C TYR A 21 27.84 -10.54 -15.63
N GLN A 22 26.58 -10.98 -15.73
CA GLN A 22 26.13 -11.83 -16.84
C GLN A 22 26.21 -11.14 -18.20
N LEU A 23 26.06 -9.81 -18.26
CA LEU A 23 26.19 -9.06 -19.51
C LEU A 23 27.62 -9.08 -20.06
N TYR A 24 28.62 -9.00 -19.19
CA TYR A 24 30.02 -8.85 -19.59
C TYR A 24 30.83 -10.15 -19.57
N PHE A 25 30.48 -11.10 -18.70
CA PHE A 25 31.31 -12.26 -18.42
C PHE A 25 30.62 -13.61 -18.68
N GLU A 26 29.29 -13.62 -18.87
CA GLU A 26 28.52 -14.84 -19.12
C GLU A 26 27.46 -14.64 -20.21
N ARG A 27 26.50 -15.56 -20.27
CA ARG A 27 25.28 -15.39 -21.07
C ARG A 27 24.19 -14.81 -20.18
N LEU A 28 23.46 -13.82 -20.69
CA LEU A 28 22.30 -13.29 -20.00
C LEU A 28 21.26 -14.38 -19.77
N SER A 29 20.88 -14.56 -18.50
CA SER A 29 19.75 -15.40 -18.13
C SER A 29 18.42 -14.72 -18.47
N LEU A 30 17.38 -15.53 -18.66
CA LEU A 30 16.01 -15.02 -18.79
C LEU A 30 15.62 -14.13 -17.60
N TYR A 31 16.10 -14.46 -16.39
CA TYR A 31 15.82 -13.68 -15.18
C TYR A 31 16.49 -12.30 -15.18
N SER A 32 17.69 -12.16 -15.74
CA SER A 32 18.36 -10.86 -15.87
C SER A 32 17.65 -9.97 -16.89
N ILE A 33 17.22 -10.53 -18.01
CA ILE A 33 16.40 -9.81 -18.99
C ILE A 33 15.07 -9.40 -18.35
N TRP A 34 14.40 -10.32 -17.65
CA TRP A 34 13.15 -10.05 -16.97
C TRP A 34 13.28 -8.95 -15.90
N PHE A 35 14.33 -8.99 -15.08
CA PHE A 35 14.61 -7.95 -14.09
C PHE A 35 14.75 -6.56 -14.73
N VAL A 36 15.56 -6.44 -15.80
CA VAL A 36 15.79 -5.16 -16.47
C VAL A 36 14.51 -4.64 -17.10
N VAL A 37 13.79 -5.48 -17.84
CA VAL A 37 12.52 -5.09 -18.48
C VAL A 37 11.47 -4.72 -17.44
N ALA A 38 11.35 -5.50 -16.36
CA ALA A 38 10.41 -5.21 -15.27
C ALA A 38 10.76 -3.88 -14.57
N ALA A 39 12.04 -3.63 -14.29
CA ALA A 39 12.48 -2.38 -13.68
C ALA A 39 12.20 -1.16 -14.59
N ILE A 40 12.50 -1.27 -15.89
CA ILE A 40 12.18 -0.22 -16.87
C ILE A 40 10.67 0.01 -16.93
N ASN A 41 9.87 -1.06 -17.00
CA ASN A 41 8.42 -0.96 -17.02
C ASN A 41 7.89 -0.25 -15.76
N SER A 42 8.36 -0.62 -14.57
CA SER A 42 7.96 0.03 -13.31
C SER A 42 8.36 1.51 -13.24
N VAL A 43 9.52 1.87 -13.77
CA VAL A 43 10.01 3.27 -13.81
C VAL A 43 9.25 4.11 -14.85
N THR A 44 8.86 3.50 -15.97
CA THR A 44 8.17 4.19 -17.07
C THR A 44 6.65 4.25 -16.88
N ALA A 45 6.08 3.35 -16.07
CA ALA A 45 4.68 3.38 -15.67
C ALA A 45 4.34 4.53 -14.70
N GLY A 46 5.31 5.35 -14.29
CA GLY A 46 5.18 6.38 -13.25
C GLY A 46 3.96 7.28 -13.37
N THR A 47 2.90 6.92 -12.66
CA THR A 47 1.67 7.70 -12.47
C THR A 47 1.49 8.05 -10.99
N TRP A 48 0.45 8.85 -10.70
CA TRP A 48 0.08 9.23 -9.35
C TRP A 48 -0.22 7.97 -8.49
N GLY A 49 0.44 7.84 -7.34
CA GLY A 49 0.30 6.68 -6.45
C GLY A 49 1.26 5.50 -6.73
N ALA A 50 2.23 5.65 -7.64
CA ALA A 50 3.25 4.63 -7.91
C ALA A 50 4.23 4.43 -6.72
N GLY A 51 3.83 3.57 -5.79
CA GLY A 51 4.62 3.13 -4.63
C GLY A 51 5.51 1.92 -4.92
N GLU A 52 5.90 1.20 -3.86
CA GLU A 52 6.66 -0.05 -3.95
C GLU A 52 5.93 -1.15 -4.75
N SER A 53 4.60 -1.17 -4.71
CA SER A 53 3.77 -2.20 -5.36
C SER A 53 3.95 -2.27 -6.88
N TYR A 54 4.33 -1.16 -7.52
CA TYR A 54 4.60 -1.09 -8.96
C TYR A 54 5.87 -1.87 -9.33
N PHE A 55 6.73 -2.13 -8.35
CA PHE A 55 7.98 -2.87 -8.50
C PHE A 55 7.84 -4.34 -8.11
N ALA A 56 6.64 -4.85 -7.81
CA ALA A 56 6.44 -6.25 -7.39
C ALA A 56 7.13 -7.26 -8.34
N THR A 57 6.99 -7.07 -9.65
CA THR A 57 7.65 -7.91 -10.67
C THR A 57 9.18 -7.76 -10.64
N ALA A 58 9.69 -6.54 -10.49
CA ALA A 58 11.13 -6.29 -10.40
C ALA A 58 11.72 -6.85 -9.09
N ILE A 59 10.98 -6.79 -7.99
CA ILE A 59 11.34 -7.37 -6.69
C ILE A 59 11.41 -8.89 -6.78
N ALA A 60 10.40 -9.54 -7.39
CA ALA A 60 10.40 -10.98 -7.62
C ALA A 60 11.62 -11.43 -8.44
N ALA A 61 11.91 -10.72 -9.54
CA ALA A 61 13.10 -10.98 -10.35
C ALA A 61 14.39 -10.76 -9.56
N SER A 62 14.44 -9.74 -8.69
CA SER A 62 15.60 -9.43 -7.83
C SER A 62 15.88 -10.54 -6.83
N LEU A 63 14.84 -11.13 -6.22
CA LEU A 63 14.97 -12.26 -5.30
C LEU A 63 15.60 -13.48 -5.99
N ILE A 64 15.15 -13.81 -7.19
CA ILE A 64 15.68 -14.94 -7.97
C ILE A 64 17.15 -14.69 -8.33
N LEU A 65 17.46 -13.52 -8.89
CA LEU A 65 18.84 -13.17 -9.26
C LEU A 65 19.77 -13.12 -8.06
N THR A 66 19.31 -12.63 -6.91
CA THR A 66 20.09 -12.65 -5.66
C THR A 66 20.42 -14.08 -5.24
N GLY A 67 19.45 -14.99 -5.30
CA GLY A 67 19.66 -16.41 -5.00
C GLY A 67 20.67 -17.07 -5.95
N LEU A 68 20.55 -16.81 -7.26
CA LEU A 68 21.49 -17.31 -8.27
C LEU A 68 22.91 -16.75 -8.05
N ALA A 69 23.04 -15.45 -7.83
CA ALA A 69 24.31 -14.78 -7.60
C ALA A 69 25.05 -15.37 -6.39
N PHE A 70 24.35 -15.51 -5.26
CA PHE A 70 24.94 -16.06 -4.04
C PHE A 70 25.24 -17.56 -4.15
N SER A 71 24.38 -18.35 -4.82
CA SER A 71 24.66 -19.76 -5.08
C SER A 71 25.92 -19.94 -5.93
N GLN A 72 26.06 -19.16 -7.01
CA GLN A 72 27.23 -19.19 -7.87
C GLN A 72 28.50 -18.76 -7.13
N LEU A 73 28.42 -17.70 -6.33
CA LEU A 73 29.53 -17.24 -5.49
C LEU A 73 29.98 -18.33 -4.51
N LEU A 74 29.04 -18.97 -3.81
CA LEU A 74 29.35 -20.03 -2.86
C LEU A 74 29.98 -21.24 -3.55
N ASN A 75 29.46 -21.68 -4.70
CA ASN A 75 30.03 -22.78 -5.47
C ASN A 75 31.47 -22.47 -5.94
N TRP A 76 31.68 -21.25 -6.45
CA TRP A 76 33.01 -20.79 -6.86
C TRP A 76 34.00 -20.76 -5.68
N LEU A 77 33.59 -20.22 -4.54
CA LEU A 77 34.42 -20.18 -3.34
C LEU A 77 34.70 -21.59 -2.80
N ALA A 78 33.73 -22.49 -2.80
CA ALA A 78 33.90 -23.86 -2.34
C ALA A 78 34.96 -24.61 -3.15
N THR A 79 34.96 -24.46 -4.49
CA THR A 79 35.98 -25.10 -5.33
C THR A 79 37.39 -24.51 -5.11
N ARG A 80 37.47 -23.21 -4.78
CA ARG A 80 38.73 -22.49 -4.57
C ARG A 80 39.34 -22.72 -3.18
N ASP A 81 38.51 -22.82 -2.14
CA ASP A 81 38.93 -22.90 -0.74
C ASP A 81 39.12 -24.33 -0.22
N SER A 82 39.02 -25.35 -1.08
CA SER A 82 39.25 -26.78 -0.77
C SER A 82 40.54 -27.06 0.04
N ALA A 83 41.50 -26.14 0.06
CA ALA A 83 42.79 -26.26 0.73
C ALA A 83 42.98 -25.40 1.99
N ARG A 84 42.00 -24.59 2.45
CA ARG A 84 42.15 -23.72 3.63
C ARG A 84 40.90 -23.70 4.54
N PRO A 85 41.03 -24.07 5.84
CA PRO A 85 39.89 -24.27 6.73
C PRO A 85 39.22 -22.97 7.27
N LEU A 86 39.81 -21.79 7.06
CA LEU A 86 39.30 -20.48 7.48
C LEU A 86 39.28 -19.50 6.28
N GLY A 87 38.78 -19.98 5.13
CA GLY A 87 38.82 -19.28 3.84
C GLY A 87 37.65 -18.31 3.57
N SER A 88 37.71 -17.66 2.41
CA SER A 88 36.67 -16.79 1.87
C SER A 88 35.26 -17.42 1.81
N TYR A 89 35.17 -18.74 1.68
CA TYR A 89 33.92 -19.50 1.73
C TYR A 89 33.21 -19.37 3.08
N ALA A 90 33.94 -19.51 4.20
CA ALA A 90 33.36 -19.34 5.54
C ALA A 90 32.91 -17.88 5.78
N ALA A 91 33.68 -16.91 5.24
CA ALA A 91 33.29 -15.50 5.27
C ALA A 91 31.99 -15.27 4.48
N ALA A 92 31.83 -15.86 3.29
CA ALA A 92 30.61 -15.75 2.49
C ALA A 92 29.39 -16.41 3.18
N LEU A 93 29.57 -17.59 3.78
CA LEU A 93 28.54 -18.26 4.59
C LEU A 93 28.07 -17.43 5.79
N THR A 94 28.89 -16.48 6.27
CA THR A 94 28.52 -15.56 7.34
C THR A 94 27.92 -14.26 6.78
N LEU A 95 28.54 -13.68 5.75
CA LEU A 95 28.15 -12.40 5.19
C LEU A 95 26.79 -12.44 4.50
N ILE A 96 26.47 -13.52 3.78
CA ILE A 96 25.19 -13.63 3.05
C ILE A 96 23.99 -13.60 4.02
N PRO A 97 23.95 -14.41 5.10
CA PRO A 97 22.91 -14.28 6.12
C PRO A 97 22.85 -12.88 6.76
N LEU A 98 24.00 -12.24 7.04
CA LEU A 98 24.02 -10.88 7.58
C LEU A 98 23.42 -9.85 6.62
N LEU A 99 23.66 -9.98 5.32
CA LEU A 99 23.03 -9.15 4.29
C LEU A 99 21.51 -9.36 4.25
N PHE A 100 21.03 -10.61 4.38
CA PHE A 100 19.60 -10.88 4.47
C PHE A 100 18.97 -10.38 5.77
N LEU A 101 19.66 -10.44 6.91
CA LEU A 101 19.20 -9.84 8.16
C LEU A 101 19.12 -8.31 8.04
N PHE A 102 20.11 -7.68 7.39
CA PHE A 102 20.04 -6.26 7.08
C PHE A 102 18.84 -5.94 6.16
N GLN A 103 18.62 -6.73 5.11
CA GLN A 103 17.46 -6.59 4.21
C GLN A 103 16.13 -6.76 4.97
N ALA A 104 16.02 -7.77 5.83
CA ALA A 104 14.84 -8.02 6.66
C ALA A 104 14.56 -6.83 7.60
N ASN A 105 15.62 -6.24 8.18
CA ASN A 105 15.50 -5.04 9.00
C ASN A 105 14.94 -3.84 8.20
N ARG A 106 15.19 -3.74 6.89
CA ARG A 106 14.62 -2.66 6.05
C ARG A 106 13.13 -2.86 5.75
N LEU A 107 12.62 -4.07 5.88
CA LEU A 107 11.21 -4.45 5.66
C LEU A 107 10.47 -4.74 6.97
N PHE A 108 11.04 -4.35 8.11
CA PHE A 108 10.50 -4.70 9.43
C PHE A 108 9.10 -4.13 9.63
N HIS A 109 8.16 -5.02 9.92
CA HIS A 109 6.82 -4.68 10.32
C HIS A 109 6.39 -5.62 11.45
N MET A 110 5.75 -5.09 12.47
CA MET A 110 5.40 -5.87 13.65
C MET A 110 4.28 -5.22 14.46
N PRO A 111 3.25 -5.97 14.88
CA PRO A 111 2.31 -5.48 15.88
C PRO A 111 3.00 -5.32 17.25
N THR A 112 2.69 -4.25 17.97
CA THR A 112 3.27 -3.94 19.30
C THR A 112 2.20 -3.73 20.37
N HIS A 113 0.99 -4.27 20.16
CA HIS A 113 -0.18 -4.09 21.03
C HIS A 113 -0.08 -4.84 22.37
N THR A 114 0.83 -5.80 22.52
CA THR A 114 1.08 -6.48 23.80
C THR A 114 2.41 -6.02 24.40
N PRO A 115 2.57 -6.04 25.74
CA PRO A 115 3.83 -5.72 26.40
C PRO A 115 5.01 -6.57 25.89
N PHE A 116 4.77 -7.86 25.61
CA PHE A 116 5.80 -8.74 25.06
C PHE A 116 6.28 -8.26 23.69
N LEU A 117 5.35 -7.97 22.77
CA LEU A 117 5.68 -7.54 21.42
C LEU A 117 6.33 -6.15 21.40
N ALA A 118 5.86 -5.23 22.24
CA ALA A 118 6.48 -3.92 22.41
C ALA A 118 7.93 -4.02 22.89
N ASN A 119 8.19 -4.86 23.91
CA ASN A 119 9.55 -5.08 24.42
C ASN A 119 10.47 -5.71 23.37
N VAL A 120 9.95 -6.62 22.54
CA VAL A 120 10.71 -7.19 21.41
C VAL A 120 11.06 -6.11 20.39
N ALA A 121 10.11 -5.24 20.03
CA ALA A 121 10.39 -4.11 19.14
C ALA A 121 11.47 -3.18 19.71
N GLU A 122 11.36 -2.81 20.99
CA GLU A 122 12.33 -1.95 21.67
C GLU A 122 13.72 -2.60 21.75
N ALA A 123 13.79 -3.91 22.04
CA ALA A 123 15.06 -4.67 22.04
C ALA A 123 15.72 -4.72 20.64
N LEU A 124 14.93 -4.63 19.57
CA LEU A 124 15.41 -4.52 18.19
C LEU A 124 15.69 -3.06 17.77
N GLY A 125 15.64 -2.10 18.70
CA GLY A 125 15.85 -0.68 18.43
C GLY A 125 14.71 -0.03 17.64
N ARG A 126 13.49 -0.57 17.74
CA ARG A 126 12.28 -0.06 17.07
C ARG A 126 11.35 0.62 18.09
N PRO A 127 10.56 1.62 17.66
CA PRO A 127 9.57 2.20 18.54
C PRO A 127 8.48 1.18 18.87
N SER A 128 7.85 1.32 20.04
CA SER A 128 6.69 0.51 20.45
C SER A 128 5.37 1.02 19.89
N ALA A 129 5.34 2.17 19.22
CA ALA A 129 4.19 2.67 18.48
C ALA A 129 4.61 3.62 17.35
N THR A 130 3.82 3.68 16.29
CA THR A 130 3.94 4.70 15.25
C THR A 130 2.89 5.78 15.51
N VAL A 131 3.33 7.03 15.68
CA VAL A 131 2.41 8.17 15.86
C VAL A 131 1.99 8.66 14.50
N VAL A 132 0.68 8.58 14.20
CA VAL A 132 0.13 9.00 12.90
C VAL A 132 -0.99 10.02 13.15
N PRO A 133 -0.95 11.20 12.51
CA PRO A 133 -2.11 12.08 12.45
C PRO A 133 -3.23 11.39 11.68
N PRO A 134 -4.47 11.31 12.20
CA PRO A 134 -5.56 10.77 11.44
C PRO A 134 -5.66 11.48 10.09
N GLN A 135 -5.69 10.70 9.01
CA GLN A 135 -5.85 11.24 7.68
C GLN A 135 -7.30 11.66 7.51
N THR A 136 -7.50 12.90 7.11
CA THR A 136 -8.83 13.45 6.91
C THR A 136 -8.81 14.33 5.67
N SER A 137 -9.67 14.04 4.70
CA SER A 137 -9.90 14.90 3.53
C SER A 137 -11.13 15.81 3.71
N CYS A 138 -12.04 15.45 4.61
CA CYS A 138 -13.36 16.05 4.76
C CYS A 138 -13.65 16.52 6.19
N SER A 139 -12.63 16.60 7.05
CA SER A 139 -12.78 17.12 8.42
C SER A 139 -11.60 18.02 8.81
N ALA A 140 -11.68 18.69 9.96
CA ALA A 140 -10.55 19.42 10.51
C ALA A 140 -9.41 18.45 10.90
N PRO A 141 -8.13 18.87 10.82
CA PRO A 141 -7.02 18.07 11.29
C PRO A 141 -7.23 17.58 12.73
N ARG A 142 -7.02 16.30 12.98
CA ARG A 142 -7.14 15.69 14.31
C ARG A 142 -5.78 15.50 14.98
N PRO A 143 -5.72 15.47 16.33
CA PRO A 143 -4.48 15.18 17.05
C PRO A 143 -3.90 13.82 16.65
N PRO A 144 -2.57 13.70 16.55
CA PRO A 144 -1.92 12.42 16.28
C PRO A 144 -2.24 11.36 17.33
N ALA A 145 -2.47 10.13 16.86
CA ALA A 145 -2.73 8.98 17.71
C ALA A 145 -1.57 7.97 17.62
N PRO A 146 -1.17 7.35 18.73
CA PRO A 146 -0.22 6.24 18.70
C PRO A 146 -0.92 4.99 18.20
N ILE A 147 -0.33 4.35 17.18
CA ILE A 147 -0.77 3.06 16.66
C ILE A 147 0.26 2.02 17.12
N PRO A 148 -0.15 0.97 17.86
CA PRO A 148 0.75 -0.05 18.38
C PRO A 148 1.16 -1.03 17.27
N TYR A 149 1.88 -0.49 16.29
CA TYR A 149 2.39 -1.19 15.13
C TYR A 149 3.65 -0.47 14.61
N VAL A 150 4.64 -1.24 14.19
CA VAL A 150 5.81 -0.76 13.46
C VAL A 150 5.64 -1.11 11.99
N ASP A 151 5.85 -0.13 11.11
CA ASP A 151 5.81 -0.33 9.66
C ASP A 151 6.96 0.40 8.98
N ALA A 152 7.85 -0.34 8.31
CA ALA A 152 8.93 0.24 7.52
C ALA A 152 8.47 0.92 6.23
N ILE A 153 7.28 0.57 5.70
CA ILE A 153 6.72 1.15 4.47
C ILE A 153 6.14 2.55 4.77
N GLY A 154 5.50 2.71 5.93
CA GLY A 154 4.90 3.95 6.40
C GLY A 154 3.50 4.23 5.82
N PHE A 155 2.79 5.15 6.50
CA PHE A 155 1.48 5.81 6.28
C PHE A 155 0.26 4.99 5.80
N SER A 156 0.46 3.83 5.19
CA SER A 156 -0.60 3.04 4.57
C SER A 156 -1.13 1.96 5.49
N LEU A 157 -0.35 1.51 6.48
CA LEU A 157 -0.80 0.66 7.60
C LEU A 157 -1.76 -0.48 7.20
N ILE A 158 -1.60 -1.01 5.98
CA ILE A 158 -2.48 -2.04 5.38
C ILE A 158 -2.29 -3.39 6.09
N GLY A 159 -1.36 -3.48 7.05
CA GLY A 159 -0.95 -4.73 7.71
C GLY A 159 -1.23 -4.83 9.20
N HIS A 160 -1.76 -3.80 9.88
CA HIS A 160 -2.10 -3.98 11.30
C HIS A 160 -3.48 -4.60 11.47
N LEU A 161 -3.63 -5.35 12.55
CA LEU A 161 -4.92 -5.92 12.92
C LEU A 161 -5.89 -4.78 13.28
N PRO A 162 -7.15 -4.84 12.83
CA PRO A 162 -8.17 -3.92 13.31
C PRO A 162 -8.30 -4.02 14.83
N THR A 163 -8.38 -2.87 15.51
CA THR A 163 -8.74 -2.84 16.93
C THR A 163 -10.24 -3.11 17.10
N GLU A 164 -10.67 -3.35 18.34
CA GLU A 164 -12.10 -3.40 18.67
C GLU A 164 -12.80 -2.09 18.30
N ALA A 165 -12.13 -0.94 18.50
CA ALA A 165 -12.64 0.36 18.11
C ALA A 165 -12.78 0.50 16.59
N ASP A 166 -11.80 0.01 15.81
CA ASP A 166 -11.89 0.00 14.35
C ASP A 166 -13.04 -0.89 13.86
N THR A 167 -13.22 -2.05 14.50
CA THR A 167 -14.31 -2.98 14.18
C THR A 167 -15.67 -2.36 14.48
N ALA A 168 -15.82 -1.74 15.65
CA ALA A 168 -17.05 -1.04 16.04
C ALA A 168 -17.33 0.15 15.11
N ALA A 169 -16.31 0.92 14.74
CA ALA A 169 -16.43 2.03 13.79
C ALA A 169 -16.86 1.54 12.40
N GLY A 170 -16.29 0.45 11.91
CA GLY A 170 -16.69 -0.17 10.64
C GLY A 170 -18.15 -0.65 10.66
N GLN A 171 -18.58 -1.27 11.75
CA GLN A 171 -19.97 -1.67 11.97
C GLN A 171 -20.91 -0.47 12.06
N GLN A 172 -20.49 0.62 12.70
CA GLN A 172 -21.24 1.87 12.76
C GLN A 172 -21.44 2.47 11.37
N ILE A 173 -20.38 2.54 10.54
CA ILE A 173 -20.49 3.04 9.16
C ILE A 173 -21.43 2.14 8.35
N ALA A 174 -21.32 0.82 8.48
CA ALA A 174 -22.21 -0.11 7.80
C ALA A 174 -23.67 0.06 8.26
N ALA A 175 -23.91 0.29 9.55
CA ALA A 175 -25.25 0.56 10.08
C ALA A 175 -25.83 1.87 9.53
N LEU A 176 -25.04 2.93 9.44
CA LEU A 176 -25.45 4.19 8.81
C LEU A 176 -25.83 3.96 7.34
N ILE A 177 -24.99 3.28 6.55
CA ILE A 177 -25.33 2.94 5.16
C ILE A 177 -26.63 2.12 5.09
N ALA A 178 -26.85 1.20 6.05
CA ALA A 178 -28.01 0.34 6.11
C ALA A 178 -29.34 1.08 6.36
N GLU A 179 -29.31 2.34 6.79
CA GLU A 179 -30.51 3.17 6.95
C GLU A 179 -31.18 3.54 5.61
N GLY A 180 -30.41 3.57 4.51
CA GLY A 180 -30.94 3.77 3.16
C GLY A 180 -31.19 2.44 2.43
N ASP A 181 -31.83 2.49 1.26
CA ASP A 181 -32.20 1.30 0.49
C ASP A 181 -31.27 1.03 -0.71
N THR A 182 -30.54 2.05 -1.15
CA THR A 182 -29.62 1.99 -2.30
C THR A 182 -28.21 1.57 -1.91
N ALA A 183 -27.41 1.13 -2.90
CA ALA A 183 -25.98 0.94 -2.71
C ALA A 183 -25.29 2.26 -2.36
N ALA A 184 -24.35 2.27 -1.41
CA ALA A 184 -23.62 3.50 -1.10
C ALA A 184 -22.64 3.83 -2.23
N PHE A 185 -22.54 5.12 -2.56
CA PHE A 185 -21.45 5.63 -3.39
C PHE A 185 -20.21 5.81 -2.50
N SER A 186 -19.43 4.74 -2.36
CA SER A 186 -18.41 4.63 -1.31
C SER A 186 -17.00 4.56 -1.87
N GLU A 187 -16.07 5.28 -1.24
CA GLU A 187 -14.65 5.11 -1.54
C GLU A 187 -14.09 3.72 -1.15
N GLU A 188 -14.76 3.06 -0.21
CA GLU A 188 -14.44 1.71 0.25
C GLU A 188 -15.55 0.75 -0.18
N ALA A 189 -15.28 -0.07 -1.19
CA ALA A 189 -16.21 -1.08 -1.68
C ALA A 189 -16.58 -2.13 -0.61
N GLY A 190 -15.74 -2.30 0.41
CA GLY A 190 -15.93 -3.27 1.50
C GLY A 190 -17.25 -3.09 2.26
N PHE A 191 -17.76 -1.86 2.38
CA PHE A 191 -19.03 -1.61 3.07
C PHE A 191 -20.23 -2.16 2.29
N ASN A 192 -20.32 -1.90 0.98
CA ASN A 192 -21.38 -2.47 0.15
C ASN A 192 -21.27 -4.00 0.11
N PHE A 193 -20.05 -4.53 0.02
CA PHE A 193 -19.84 -5.98 0.07
C PHE A 193 -20.34 -6.60 1.37
N TYR A 194 -20.03 -5.98 2.52
CA TYR A 194 -20.49 -6.43 3.83
C TYR A 194 -22.03 -6.43 3.96
N LEU A 195 -22.68 -5.43 3.37
CA LEU A 195 -24.15 -5.29 3.38
C LEU A 195 -24.85 -6.09 2.27
N GLY A 196 -24.12 -6.78 1.40
CA GLY A 196 -24.70 -7.50 0.26
C GLY A 196 -25.32 -6.59 -0.79
N ARG A 197 -24.82 -5.35 -0.94
CA ARG A 197 -25.26 -4.36 -1.93
C ARG A 197 -24.33 -4.34 -3.14
N ASP A 198 -24.83 -3.76 -4.23
CA ASP A 198 -24.02 -3.55 -5.43
C ASP A 198 -22.79 -2.69 -5.13
N ILE A 199 -21.66 -3.05 -5.72
CA ILE A 199 -20.42 -2.30 -5.57
C ILE A 199 -20.46 -1.14 -6.57
N VAL A 200 -20.49 0.08 -6.05
CA VAL A 200 -20.47 1.28 -6.87
C VAL A 200 -19.04 1.79 -6.91
N THR A 201 -18.43 1.68 -8.09
CA THR A 201 -17.15 2.29 -8.50
C THR A 201 -15.88 1.88 -7.73
N ASN A 202 -14.74 2.40 -8.19
CA ASN A 202 -13.44 2.40 -7.53
C ASN A 202 -12.83 3.79 -7.74
N PRO A 203 -12.81 4.68 -6.72
CA PRO A 203 -12.45 6.08 -6.87
C PRO A 203 -11.09 6.29 -7.54
N THR A 204 -10.08 5.53 -7.10
CA THR A 204 -8.71 5.68 -7.61
C THR A 204 -8.63 5.30 -9.09
N GLN A 205 -9.26 4.18 -9.49
CA GLN A 205 -9.26 3.79 -10.90
C GLN A 205 -10.11 4.74 -11.75
N LEU A 206 -11.25 5.19 -11.23
CA LEU A 206 -12.08 6.17 -11.90
C LEU A 206 -11.30 7.47 -12.17
N ARG A 207 -10.57 7.96 -11.17
CA ARG A 207 -9.72 9.15 -11.30
C ARG A 207 -8.59 8.94 -12.28
N ASN A 208 -7.95 7.77 -12.30
CA ASN A 208 -6.91 7.45 -13.27
C ASN A 208 -7.44 7.47 -14.71
N LEU A 209 -8.60 6.85 -14.96
CA LEU A 209 -9.25 6.86 -16.27
C LEU A 209 -9.66 8.27 -16.69
N HIS A 210 -10.17 9.08 -15.76
CA HIS A 210 -10.50 10.48 -16.01
C HIS A 210 -9.27 11.31 -16.40
N LEU A 211 -8.17 11.19 -15.65
CA LEU A 211 -6.91 11.87 -15.96
C LEU A 211 -6.33 11.44 -17.32
N ALA A 212 -6.63 10.23 -17.78
CA ALA A 212 -6.25 9.73 -19.10
C ALA A 212 -7.22 10.13 -20.23
N GLY A 213 -8.35 10.78 -19.91
CA GLY A 213 -9.42 11.07 -20.88
C GLY A 213 -10.13 9.81 -21.38
N GLN A 214 -10.18 8.75 -20.57
CA GLN A 214 -10.66 7.41 -20.92
C GLN A 214 -11.95 7.01 -20.21
N VAL A 215 -12.65 7.94 -19.55
CA VAL A 215 -13.94 7.68 -18.92
C VAL A 215 -14.93 8.79 -19.20
N ASP A 216 -16.15 8.39 -19.52
CA ASP A 216 -17.31 9.26 -19.58
C ASP A 216 -17.99 9.28 -18.20
N LEU A 217 -18.11 10.46 -17.61
CA LEU A 217 -18.70 10.67 -16.29
C LEU A 217 -20.18 11.11 -16.37
N THR A 218 -20.75 11.33 -17.56
CA THR A 218 -22.09 11.93 -17.72
C THR A 218 -23.16 11.21 -16.91
N GLU A 219 -23.24 9.88 -17.01
CA GLU A 219 -24.26 9.10 -16.29
C GLU A 219 -24.05 9.14 -14.78
N MET A 220 -22.80 9.05 -14.32
CA MET A 220 -22.47 9.11 -12.90
C MET A 220 -22.82 10.48 -12.30
N LEU A 221 -22.50 11.55 -13.01
CA LEU A 221 -22.83 12.91 -12.58
C LEU A 221 -24.35 13.10 -12.54
N ARG A 222 -25.08 12.57 -13.53
CA ARG A 222 -26.55 12.60 -13.53
C ARG A 222 -27.13 11.87 -12.32
N MET A 223 -26.67 10.65 -12.02
CA MET A 223 -27.13 9.90 -10.85
C MET A 223 -26.84 10.61 -9.53
N LEU A 224 -25.67 11.26 -9.41
CA LEU A 224 -25.33 12.05 -8.23
C LEU A 224 -26.18 13.31 -8.12
N ASP A 225 -26.45 13.97 -9.26
CA ASP A 225 -27.30 15.16 -9.34
C ASP A 225 -28.74 14.89 -8.92
N GLU A 226 -29.29 13.75 -9.37
CA GLU A 226 -30.61 13.23 -9.02
C GLU A 226 -30.67 12.59 -7.63
N GLN A 227 -29.59 12.64 -6.86
CA GLN A 227 -29.49 12.03 -5.52
C GLN A 227 -29.86 10.53 -5.52
N ALA A 228 -29.48 9.78 -6.56
CA ALA A 228 -29.82 8.36 -6.74
C ALA A 228 -29.15 7.41 -5.72
N PHE A 229 -28.30 7.93 -4.83
CA PHE A 229 -27.65 7.19 -3.75
C PHE A 229 -28.06 7.80 -2.41
N ASP A 230 -28.51 6.98 -1.46
CA ASP A 230 -28.94 7.46 -0.13
C ASP A 230 -27.75 7.78 0.78
N THR A 231 -26.56 7.32 0.40
CA THR A 231 -25.32 7.49 1.17
C THR A 231 -24.13 7.66 0.25
N VAL A 232 -23.31 8.67 0.53
CA VAL A 232 -21.96 8.81 -0.02
C VAL A 232 -20.97 8.67 1.13
N VAL A 233 -19.88 7.92 0.91
CA VAL A 233 -18.84 7.71 1.93
C VAL A 233 -17.49 8.16 1.42
N PHE A 234 -16.93 9.18 2.07
CA PHE A 234 -15.57 9.65 1.82
C PHE A 234 -14.59 9.18 2.88
N ARG A 235 -13.36 8.90 2.46
CA ARG A 235 -12.18 8.69 3.30
C ARG A 235 -11.06 9.67 2.95
N ALA A 236 -10.76 9.83 1.66
CA ALA A 236 -9.63 10.58 1.13
C ALA A 236 -9.97 11.49 -0.08
N GLN A 237 -11.19 11.43 -0.62
CA GLN A 237 -11.66 12.22 -1.78
C GLN A 237 -10.85 11.94 -3.06
N PHE A 238 -10.70 10.65 -3.41
CA PHE A 238 -9.95 10.21 -4.59
C PHE A 238 -10.76 10.15 -5.89
N TYR A 239 -11.91 10.83 -5.94
CA TYR A 239 -12.72 10.94 -7.15
C TYR A 239 -12.23 12.04 -8.12
N PRO A 240 -12.67 12.02 -9.39
CA PRO A 240 -12.53 13.17 -10.29
C PRO A 240 -13.11 14.47 -9.69
N PRO A 241 -12.53 15.65 -9.98
CA PRO A 241 -12.99 16.92 -9.41
C PRO A 241 -14.48 17.21 -9.65
N GLU A 242 -15.02 16.82 -10.81
CA GLU A 242 -16.42 17.01 -11.19
C GLU A 242 -17.35 16.18 -10.31
N VAL A 243 -16.94 14.94 -10.00
CA VAL A 243 -17.69 14.04 -9.10
C VAL A 243 -17.68 14.60 -7.68
N LEU A 244 -16.52 15.06 -7.19
CA LEU A 244 -16.42 15.71 -5.88
C LEU A 244 -17.26 16.99 -5.80
N SER A 245 -17.25 17.79 -6.86
CA SER A 245 -18.05 19.01 -6.95
C SER A 245 -19.55 18.72 -6.93
N MET A 246 -20.00 17.70 -7.67
CA MET A 246 -21.41 17.30 -7.69
C MET A 246 -21.86 16.80 -6.31
N ILE A 247 -21.05 15.94 -5.68
CA ILE A 247 -21.33 15.46 -4.31
C ILE A 247 -21.42 16.65 -3.35
N GLY A 248 -20.48 17.59 -3.41
CA GLY A 248 -20.48 18.77 -2.54
C GLY A 248 -21.65 19.74 -2.75
N GLN A 249 -22.36 19.66 -3.88
CA GLN A 249 -23.56 20.44 -4.15
C GLN A 249 -24.85 19.73 -3.71
N ARG A 250 -24.86 18.39 -3.76
CA ARG A 250 -26.09 17.59 -3.61
C ARG A 250 -26.16 16.80 -2.32
N TYR A 251 -25.05 16.68 -1.59
CA TYR A 251 -24.93 15.91 -0.37
C TYR A 251 -24.26 16.70 0.73
N GLU A 252 -24.70 16.51 1.96
CA GLU A 252 -24.13 17.12 3.15
C GLU A 252 -23.58 16.08 4.10
N THR A 253 -22.50 16.41 4.83
CA THR A 253 -21.91 15.50 5.82
C THR A 253 -22.78 15.45 7.07
N THR A 254 -23.31 14.27 7.40
CA THR A 254 -24.11 14.05 8.61
C THR A 254 -23.27 13.47 9.74
N ASP A 255 -22.29 12.61 9.42
CA ASP A 255 -21.51 11.88 10.41
C ASP A 255 -20.02 11.84 10.08
N LEU A 256 -19.22 11.84 11.14
CA LEU A 256 -17.77 11.68 11.08
C LEU A 256 -17.34 10.49 11.94
N VAL A 257 -16.93 9.40 11.31
CA VAL A 257 -16.52 8.17 12.01
C VAL A 257 -15.02 7.95 11.82
N GLN A 258 -14.27 7.85 12.91
CA GLN A 258 -12.85 7.54 12.83
C GLN A 258 -12.62 6.04 12.86
N MET A 259 -11.91 5.52 11.86
CA MET A 259 -11.57 4.12 11.74
C MET A 259 -10.18 3.99 11.10
N ASN A 260 -9.32 3.18 11.70
CA ASN A 260 -8.02 2.79 11.15
C ASN A 260 -7.07 3.97 10.86
N GLY A 261 -7.11 5.02 11.69
CA GLY A 261 -6.33 6.24 11.46
C GLY A 261 -6.86 7.12 10.32
N PHE A 262 -8.08 6.90 9.83
CA PHE A 262 -8.79 7.76 8.89
C PHE A 262 -10.07 8.29 9.50
N VAL A 263 -10.50 9.47 9.07
CA VAL A 263 -11.86 9.97 9.35
C VAL A 263 -12.71 9.77 8.11
N TYR A 264 -13.72 8.92 8.25
CA TYR A 264 -14.75 8.71 7.27
C TYR A 264 -15.84 9.75 7.42
N CYS A 265 -16.24 10.37 6.32
CA CYS A 265 -17.37 11.27 6.27
C CYS A 265 -18.53 10.54 5.60
N ILE A 266 -19.65 10.51 6.30
CA ILE A 266 -20.89 9.95 5.79
C ILE A 266 -21.75 11.13 5.35
N LEU A 267 -22.17 11.10 4.08
CA LEU A 267 -22.95 12.16 3.49
C LEU A 267 -24.31 11.64 3.06
N ARG A 268 -25.32 12.49 3.21
CA ARG A 268 -26.72 12.24 2.84
C ARG A 268 -27.20 13.26 1.82
N PRO A 269 -28.22 12.93 1.01
CA PRO A 269 -28.88 13.88 0.15
C PRO A 269 -29.28 15.15 0.91
N SER A 270 -28.82 16.32 0.45
CA SER A 270 -29.20 17.61 1.03
C SER A 270 -30.66 17.91 0.72
N ALA A 271 -31.39 18.45 1.70
CA ALA A 271 -32.81 18.80 1.56
C ALA A 271 -33.10 19.96 0.58
N GLU A 272 -32.08 20.69 0.12
CA GLU A 272 -32.24 21.88 -0.74
C GLU A 272 -32.57 21.59 -2.21
N SER A 273 -32.71 20.31 -2.63
CA SER A 273 -33.08 19.98 -4.02
C SER A 273 -34.57 20.11 -4.35
N GLU A 274 -35.45 20.33 -3.37
CA GLU A 274 -36.83 20.74 -3.63
C GLU A 274 -36.90 22.25 -3.97
N SER A 275 -36.35 22.63 -5.12
CA SER A 275 -36.73 23.88 -5.80
C SER A 275 -37.38 23.55 -7.15
N PRO A 276 -38.55 24.16 -7.44
CA PRO A 276 -39.52 23.69 -8.44
C PRO A 276 -39.05 23.79 -9.91
#